data_AF-R1CPI4-F1
#
_entry.id   AF-R1CPI4-F1
#
_cell.length_a   1.000
_cell.length_b   1.000
_cell.length_c   1.000
_cell.angle_alpha   90.00
_cell.angle_beta   90.00
_cell.angle_gamma   90.00
#
_symmetry.space_group_name_H-M   'P 1'
#
loop_
_entity.id
_entity.type
_entity.pdbx_description
1 polymer ?
#
loop_
_entity_poly.entity_id
_entity_poly.type
_entity_poly.pdbx_seq_one_letter_code
_entity_poly.pdbx_strand_id
1 'polypeptide(L)'
;MPLIAALSLGLVVPRTPPQPTFARCSTSISMVDAEATRDAATDVGGAASIVTGWQQAALSKIADQCGLTPKDYADDFTGVSGSPGKIVSYEGPGAPNVAWCSGLTLSGGEVSRGAVAAFCGPLTDVPHLVVSCGVSDGGVDLYIDYRPRAESGYDPALPTLADYPSPETREAFAEGGNRKDFAEAYFTEEAEAARAALLSIEGAVAAPPLSKEATSALSAGPLLVDLRLPLTDHAASAAAEACSAAVDRWLGWMASAEEMGRGLSAGMRQTATYTRDTKVRANHFGFLLGRYSALFGAEEGKALASADAGPLDEAYVGGGS
;
A
#
# COMPACT_ATOMS: atom_id res chain seq x y z
N MET A 1 61.60 -9.82 -61.90
CA MET A 1 61.51 -10.32 -60.51
C MET A 1 61.63 -9.14 -59.55
N PRO A 2 60.53 -8.76 -58.87
CA PRO A 2 60.63 -8.17 -57.54
C PRO A 2 59.77 -8.92 -56.51
N LEU A 3 60.28 -9.01 -55.29
CA LEU A 3 59.65 -9.59 -54.11
C LEU A 3 58.40 -8.78 -53.70
N ILE A 4 57.28 -9.47 -53.48
CA ILE A 4 56.10 -8.94 -52.78
C ILE A 4 56.27 -9.25 -51.29
N ALA A 5 56.40 -8.23 -50.46
CA ALA A 5 56.36 -8.33 -49.01
C ALA A 5 54.89 -8.18 -48.54
N ALA A 6 54.37 -9.22 -47.88
CA ALA A 6 53.05 -9.22 -47.27
C ALA A 6 53.08 -8.45 -45.93
N LEU A 7 52.35 -7.34 -45.87
CA LEU A 7 52.05 -6.61 -44.64
C LEU A 7 50.89 -7.30 -43.91
N SER A 8 51.18 -7.89 -42.74
CA SER A 8 50.19 -8.39 -41.81
C SER A 8 49.63 -7.23 -40.99
N LEU A 9 48.39 -6.84 -41.25
CA LEU A 9 47.63 -5.90 -40.41
C LEU A 9 47.05 -6.68 -39.22
N GLY A 10 47.68 -6.53 -38.06
CA GLY A 10 47.15 -7.03 -36.80
C GLY A 10 45.88 -6.28 -36.40
N LEU A 11 44.76 -6.99 -36.30
CA LEU A 11 43.52 -6.49 -35.72
C LEU A 11 43.75 -6.15 -34.24
N VAL A 12 43.74 -4.87 -33.89
CA VAL A 12 43.67 -4.42 -32.50
C VAL A 12 42.21 -4.49 -32.06
N VAL A 13 41.86 -5.53 -31.30
CA VAL A 13 40.56 -5.61 -30.63
C VAL A 13 40.56 -4.62 -29.46
N PRO A 14 39.66 -3.62 -29.42
CA PRO A 14 39.59 -2.71 -28.28
C PRO A 14 39.12 -3.48 -27.05
N ARG A 15 39.94 -3.49 -26.00
CA ARG A 15 39.55 -4.02 -24.69
C ARG A 15 38.51 -3.09 -24.07
N THR A 16 37.28 -3.56 -23.97
CA THR A 16 36.22 -2.91 -23.20
C THR A 16 36.66 -2.83 -21.73
N PRO A 17 36.62 -1.66 -21.08
CA PRO A 17 36.89 -1.58 -19.65
C PRO A 17 35.82 -2.36 -18.87
N PRO A 18 36.18 -3.05 -17.78
CA PRO A 18 35.22 -3.75 -16.94
C PRO A 18 34.20 -2.75 -16.38
N GLN A 19 32.92 -3.02 -16.63
CA GLN A 19 31.80 -2.29 -16.04
C GLN A 19 31.87 -2.47 -14.51
N PRO A 20 31.76 -1.39 -13.71
CA PRO A 20 31.67 -1.51 -12.26
C PRO A 20 30.37 -2.25 -11.92
N THR A 21 30.52 -3.47 -11.39
CA THR A 21 29.44 -4.19 -10.75
C THR A 21 29.02 -3.41 -9.51
N PHE A 22 28.00 -2.56 -9.65
CA PHE A 22 27.25 -2.04 -8.52
C PHE A 22 26.47 -3.21 -7.92
N ALA A 23 27.14 -3.98 -7.06
CA ALA A 23 26.46 -4.76 -6.05
C ALA A 23 25.74 -3.78 -5.14
N ARG A 24 24.50 -3.42 -5.48
CA ARG A 24 23.56 -2.89 -4.50
C ARG A 24 23.31 -4.04 -3.53
N CYS A 25 24.15 -4.09 -2.50
CA CYS A 25 23.80 -4.73 -1.25
C CYS A 25 22.58 -3.96 -0.74
N SER A 26 21.39 -4.38 -1.17
CA SER A 26 20.15 -4.01 -0.52
C SER A 26 20.22 -4.73 0.81
N THR A 27 20.86 -4.07 1.77
CA THR A 27 20.63 -4.38 3.18
C THR A 27 19.15 -4.11 3.36
N SER A 28 18.34 -5.16 3.24
CA SER A 28 16.96 -5.13 3.67
C SER A 28 17.04 -4.78 5.15
N ILE A 29 16.86 -3.50 5.47
CA ILE A 29 16.54 -3.12 6.83
C ILE A 29 15.19 -3.78 7.04
N SER A 30 15.23 -4.96 7.67
CA SER A 30 14.10 -5.53 8.35
C SER A 30 13.77 -4.53 9.44
N MET A 31 13.03 -3.48 9.06
CA MET A 31 12.26 -2.71 10.02
C MET A 31 11.16 -3.68 10.44
N VAL A 32 11.51 -4.58 11.36
CA VAL A 32 10.54 -5.22 12.21
C VAL A 32 9.91 -4.05 12.94
N ASP A 33 8.78 -3.60 12.40
CA ASP A 33 7.91 -2.72 13.12
C ASP A 33 7.68 -3.36 14.49
N ALA A 34 7.96 -2.65 15.58
CA ALA A 34 7.70 -3.18 16.92
C ALA A 34 6.20 -3.51 17.10
N GLU A 35 5.34 -3.04 16.19
CA GLU A 35 3.93 -3.41 16.07
C GLU A 35 3.65 -4.75 15.38
N ALA A 36 4.58 -5.27 14.58
CA ALA A 36 4.48 -6.59 13.94
C ALA A 36 4.53 -7.73 14.96
N THR A 37 5.03 -7.46 16.17
CA THR A 37 5.22 -8.41 17.27
C THR A 37 4.25 -8.20 18.44
N ARG A 38 3.15 -7.47 18.26
CA ARG A 38 2.23 -7.20 19.38
C ARG A 38 1.56 -8.48 19.85
N ASP A 39 1.73 -8.74 21.15
CA ASP A 39 1.19 -9.91 21.83
C ASP A 39 -0.33 -9.93 21.67
N ALA A 40 -0.84 -11.14 21.60
CA ALA A 40 -2.21 -11.33 21.26
C ALA A 40 -3.08 -11.14 22.54
N ALA A 41 -4.30 -10.63 22.39
CA ALA A 41 -5.16 -10.25 23.50
C ALA A 41 -5.79 -11.46 24.20
N THR A 42 -5.70 -11.52 25.53
CA THR A 42 -6.23 -12.63 26.35
C THR A 42 -7.76 -12.69 26.45
N ASP A 43 -8.45 -11.59 26.12
CA ASP A 43 -9.92 -11.52 25.98
C ASP A 43 -10.26 -10.44 24.93
N VAL A 44 -10.95 -10.84 23.86
CA VAL A 44 -11.29 -9.96 22.73
C VAL A 44 -12.74 -9.47 22.75
N GLY A 45 -13.55 -9.92 23.74
CA GLY A 45 -14.91 -9.43 24.01
C GLY A 45 -15.84 -9.33 22.79
N GLY A 46 -16.82 -8.41 22.86
CA GLY A 46 -17.70 -8.08 21.74
C GLY A 46 -16.99 -7.35 20.59
N ALA A 47 -15.94 -6.57 20.92
CA ALA A 47 -15.10 -5.82 20.00
C ALA A 47 -14.55 -6.65 18.83
N ALA A 48 -14.16 -7.92 19.05
CA ALA A 48 -13.70 -8.83 18.01
C ALA A 48 -14.64 -8.90 16.81
N SER A 49 -15.92 -9.13 17.08
CA SER A 49 -16.94 -9.26 16.03
C SER A 49 -17.17 -7.95 15.27
N ILE A 50 -17.04 -6.81 15.97
CA ILE A 50 -17.24 -5.47 15.43
C ILE A 50 -16.12 -5.12 14.45
N VAL A 51 -14.85 -5.33 14.83
CA VAL A 51 -13.69 -4.98 13.98
C VAL A 51 -13.57 -5.88 12.73
N THR A 52 -14.21 -7.05 12.72
CA THR A 52 -14.28 -7.92 11.53
C THR A 52 -15.55 -7.68 10.70
N GLY A 53 -16.66 -7.27 11.32
CA GLY A 53 -17.99 -7.29 10.70
C GLY A 53 -18.19 -6.31 9.54
N TRP A 54 -17.40 -5.23 9.46
CA TRP A 54 -17.48 -4.25 8.38
C TRP A 54 -16.88 -4.75 7.06
N GLN A 55 -15.90 -5.64 7.16
CA GLN A 55 -14.94 -5.95 6.09
C GLN A 55 -15.64 -6.53 4.85
N GLN A 56 -16.49 -7.54 5.03
CA GLN A 56 -17.18 -8.18 3.92
C GLN A 56 -18.08 -7.20 3.16
N ALA A 57 -18.83 -6.35 3.88
CA ALA A 57 -19.72 -5.37 3.25
C ALA A 57 -18.93 -4.33 2.45
N ALA A 58 -17.79 -3.87 2.97
CA ALA A 58 -16.90 -2.96 2.27
C ALA A 58 -16.27 -3.59 1.02
N LEU A 59 -15.78 -4.83 1.13
CA LEU A 59 -15.20 -5.55 0.00
C LEU A 59 -16.22 -5.80 -1.10
N SER A 60 -17.42 -6.27 -0.76
CA SER A 60 -18.51 -6.45 -1.73
C SER A 60 -18.87 -5.12 -2.39
N LYS A 61 -18.93 -4.03 -1.64
CA LYS A 61 -19.18 -2.69 -2.20
C LYS A 61 -18.13 -2.28 -3.24
N ILE A 62 -16.84 -2.52 -2.97
CA ILE A 62 -15.77 -2.25 -3.93
C ILE A 62 -15.90 -3.14 -5.16
N ALA A 63 -16.09 -4.45 -4.96
CA ALA A 63 -16.23 -5.40 -6.05
C ALA A 63 -17.39 -5.03 -6.98
N ASP A 64 -18.55 -4.69 -6.42
CA ASP A 64 -19.74 -4.34 -7.19
C ASP A 64 -19.58 -3.00 -7.93
N GLN A 65 -19.11 -1.95 -7.25
CA GLN A 65 -19.01 -0.62 -7.86
C GLN A 65 -17.88 -0.51 -8.89
N CYS A 66 -16.78 -1.26 -8.70
CA CYS A 66 -15.67 -1.29 -9.64
C CYS A 66 -15.78 -2.43 -10.66
N GLY A 67 -16.84 -3.25 -10.62
CA GLY A 67 -17.03 -4.37 -11.56
C GLY A 67 -15.93 -5.43 -11.48
N LEU A 68 -15.43 -5.73 -10.28
CA LEU A 68 -14.32 -6.64 -10.09
C LEU A 68 -14.75 -8.10 -10.18
N THR A 69 -13.84 -8.94 -10.66
CA THR A 69 -14.02 -10.38 -10.78
C THR A 69 -13.26 -11.11 -9.66
N PRO A 70 -13.86 -12.11 -9.01
CA PRO A 70 -13.18 -12.90 -7.98
C PRO A 70 -11.94 -13.60 -8.53
N LYS A 71 -10.96 -13.83 -7.64
CA LYS A 71 -9.74 -14.58 -7.93
C LYS A 71 -9.47 -15.65 -6.89
N ASP A 72 -9.07 -16.80 -7.40
CA ASP A 72 -8.69 -17.97 -6.62
C ASP A 72 -7.23 -17.80 -6.18
N TYR A 73 -7.02 -17.10 -5.07
CA TYR A 73 -5.76 -17.03 -4.35
C TYR A 73 -6.03 -17.51 -2.91
N ALA A 74 -5.48 -18.68 -2.56
CA ALA A 74 -5.51 -19.32 -1.23
C ALA A 74 -6.53 -18.73 -0.22
N ASP A 75 -7.72 -19.33 -0.18
CA ASP A 75 -8.92 -18.66 0.34
C ASP A 75 -9.10 -18.81 1.87
N ASP A 76 -8.79 -19.98 2.43
CA ASP A 76 -8.96 -20.27 3.86
C ASP A 76 -7.65 -20.80 4.47
N PHE A 77 -7.34 -20.35 5.67
CA PHE A 77 -6.15 -20.79 6.41
C PHE A 77 -6.41 -20.86 7.91
N THR A 78 -5.56 -21.61 8.62
CA THR A 78 -5.56 -21.69 10.07
C THR A 78 -4.24 -21.13 10.58
N GLY A 79 -4.29 -20.06 11.38
CA GLY A 79 -3.09 -19.45 11.97
C GLY A 79 -2.44 -20.31 13.05
N VAL A 80 -1.26 -19.89 13.54
CA VAL A 80 -0.44 -20.61 14.55
C VAL A 80 -1.15 -20.82 15.88
N SER A 81 -2.13 -19.97 16.21
CA SER A 81 -3.00 -20.09 17.39
C SER A 81 -4.28 -20.92 17.16
N GLY A 82 -4.45 -21.51 15.98
CA GLY A 82 -5.72 -22.14 15.58
C GLY A 82 -6.80 -21.15 15.15
N SER A 83 -6.48 -19.86 15.04
CA SER A 83 -7.42 -18.82 14.60
C SER A 83 -7.74 -18.97 13.11
N PRO A 84 -9.01 -19.22 12.72
CA PRO A 84 -9.40 -19.25 11.32
C PRO A 84 -9.26 -17.86 10.68
N GLY A 85 -8.61 -17.84 9.52
CA GLY A 85 -8.49 -16.67 8.69
C GLY A 85 -8.97 -16.95 7.27
N LYS A 86 -9.42 -15.89 6.61
CA LYS A 86 -9.92 -15.93 5.24
C LYS A 86 -9.41 -14.72 4.46
N ILE A 87 -8.93 -14.97 3.24
CA ILE A 87 -8.64 -13.93 2.26
C ILE A 87 -9.59 -14.13 1.08
N VAL A 88 -10.19 -13.04 0.61
CA VAL A 88 -10.96 -13.02 -0.63
C VAL A 88 -10.37 -11.96 -1.53
N SER A 89 -10.11 -12.32 -2.78
CA SER A 89 -9.41 -11.46 -3.72
C SER A 89 -10.19 -11.24 -5.00
N TYR A 90 -9.98 -10.08 -5.60
CA TYR A 90 -10.64 -9.63 -6.82
C TYR A 90 -9.65 -8.87 -7.72
N GLU A 91 -9.92 -8.85 -9.02
CA GLU A 91 -9.25 -7.96 -9.99
C GLU A 91 -10.26 -7.41 -11.01
N GLY A 92 -9.97 -6.26 -11.62
CA GLY A 92 -10.80 -5.65 -12.66
C GLY A 92 -9.98 -5.00 -13.77
N PRO A 93 -9.69 -5.71 -14.88
CA PRO A 93 -8.98 -5.14 -16.02
C PRO A 93 -9.93 -4.28 -16.87
N GLY A 94 -9.97 -2.98 -16.60
CA GLY A 94 -10.85 -2.02 -17.30
C GLY A 94 -11.26 -0.91 -16.36
N ALA A 95 -12.01 0.10 -16.80
CA ALA A 95 -12.46 1.18 -15.92
C ALA A 95 -13.30 0.62 -14.74
N PRO A 96 -13.00 0.98 -13.47
CA PRO A 96 -12.14 2.11 -13.04
C PRO A 96 -10.68 1.75 -12.73
N ASN A 97 -10.23 0.58 -13.19
CA ASN A 97 -8.84 0.08 -13.26
C ASN A 97 -8.26 -0.26 -11.90
N VAL A 98 -8.71 -1.39 -11.35
CA VAL A 98 -8.21 -1.96 -10.10
C VAL A 98 -7.39 -3.21 -10.43
N ALA A 99 -6.08 -3.11 -10.24
CA ALA A 99 -5.11 -4.18 -10.44
C ALA A 99 -5.35 -5.34 -9.48
N TRP A 100 -5.66 -5.01 -8.23
CA TRP A 100 -5.84 -5.98 -7.16
C TRP A 100 -6.73 -5.42 -6.07
N CYS A 101 -7.63 -6.23 -5.53
CA CYS A 101 -8.32 -5.93 -4.30
C CYS A 101 -8.39 -7.18 -3.44
N SER A 102 -7.99 -7.07 -2.18
CA SER A 102 -8.06 -8.15 -1.20
C SER A 102 -8.89 -7.73 0.00
N GLY A 103 -9.49 -8.73 0.61
CA GLY A 103 -10.18 -8.62 1.88
C GLY A 103 -9.74 -9.72 2.82
N LEU A 104 -9.13 -9.34 3.95
CA LEU A 104 -8.69 -10.25 4.99
C LEU A 104 -9.65 -10.18 6.17
N THR A 105 -10.11 -11.34 6.62
CA THR A 105 -10.73 -11.51 7.93
C THR A 105 -9.92 -12.50 8.75
N LEU A 106 -9.47 -12.08 9.92
CA LEU A 106 -8.88 -12.92 10.95
C LEU A 106 -9.84 -12.98 12.13
N SER A 107 -10.23 -14.19 12.52
CA SER A 107 -11.18 -14.41 13.60
C SER A 107 -10.67 -15.51 14.54
N GLY A 108 -10.80 -15.29 15.85
CA GLY A 108 -10.52 -16.31 16.87
C GLY A 108 -9.19 -16.15 17.61
N GLY A 109 -9.13 -16.81 18.77
CA GLY A 109 -8.01 -16.72 19.69
C GLY A 109 -7.78 -15.30 20.19
N GLU A 110 -6.56 -14.83 20.05
CA GLU A 110 -6.04 -13.62 20.65
C GLU A 110 -5.89 -12.45 19.64
N VAL A 111 -6.23 -12.66 18.35
CA VAL A 111 -6.20 -11.63 17.30
C VAL A 111 -7.49 -11.65 16.50
N SER A 112 -8.12 -10.48 16.33
CA SER A 112 -9.25 -10.30 15.42
C SER A 112 -9.00 -9.09 14.52
N ARG A 113 -9.14 -9.23 13.20
CA ARG A 113 -8.83 -8.15 12.26
C ARG A 113 -9.67 -8.25 11.00
N GLY A 114 -10.25 -7.13 10.59
CA GLY A 114 -10.77 -6.92 9.25
C GLY A 114 -9.82 -5.99 8.49
N ALA A 115 -9.49 -6.32 7.25
CA ALA A 115 -8.73 -5.45 6.36
C ALA A 115 -9.24 -5.51 4.92
N VAL A 116 -9.05 -4.39 4.21
CA VAL A 116 -9.26 -4.27 2.77
C VAL A 116 -8.07 -3.52 2.19
N ALA A 117 -7.48 -4.06 1.14
CA ALA A 117 -6.52 -3.35 0.31
C ALA A 117 -7.04 -3.29 -1.14
N ALA A 118 -6.88 -2.15 -1.79
CA ALA A 118 -7.20 -1.99 -3.22
C ALA A 118 -6.07 -1.23 -3.92
N PHE A 119 -5.41 -1.92 -4.85
CA PHE A 119 -4.38 -1.35 -5.70
C PHE A 119 -4.97 -1.02 -7.05
N CYS A 120 -5.06 0.27 -7.35
CA CYS A 120 -5.32 0.78 -8.69
C CYS A 120 -4.26 0.31 -9.71
N GLY A 121 -4.70 0.05 -10.94
CA GLY A 121 -3.85 -0.20 -12.09
C GLY A 121 -3.48 1.10 -12.83
N PRO A 122 -2.67 1.02 -13.90
CA PRO A 122 -1.99 2.18 -14.49
C PRO A 122 -2.87 3.18 -15.25
N LEU A 123 -4.19 2.94 -15.40
CA LEU A 123 -5.10 3.80 -16.19
C LEU A 123 -5.88 4.82 -15.36
N THR A 124 -5.71 4.82 -14.04
CA THR A 124 -6.26 5.83 -13.12
C THR A 124 -5.13 6.49 -12.33
N ASP A 125 -5.37 7.68 -11.78
CA ASP A 125 -4.46 8.41 -10.88
C ASP A 125 -4.90 8.32 -9.41
N VAL A 126 -6.04 7.69 -9.12
CA VAL A 126 -6.56 7.51 -7.75
C VAL A 126 -5.55 6.76 -6.87
N PRO A 127 -5.27 7.22 -5.63
CA PRO A 127 -4.38 6.55 -4.67
C PRO A 127 -4.77 5.09 -4.43
N HIS A 128 -3.82 4.24 -4.02
CA HIS A 128 -4.18 2.91 -3.51
C HIS A 128 -4.82 3.04 -2.13
N LEU A 129 -5.74 2.13 -1.80
CA LEU A 129 -6.40 2.06 -0.50
C LEU A 129 -5.78 0.95 0.34
N VAL A 130 -5.45 1.23 1.59
CA VAL A 130 -5.14 0.22 2.61
C VAL A 130 -5.87 0.60 3.89
N VAL A 131 -6.82 -0.22 4.30
CA VAL A 131 -7.61 0.00 5.51
C VAL A 131 -7.67 -1.27 6.34
N SER A 132 -7.53 -1.13 7.65
CA SER A 132 -7.73 -2.24 8.58
C SER A 132 -8.08 -1.75 9.96
N CYS A 133 -8.85 -2.55 10.68
CA CYS A 133 -8.94 -2.42 12.13
C CYS A 133 -8.93 -3.80 12.77
N GLY A 134 -8.48 -3.87 14.01
CA GLY A 134 -8.37 -5.14 14.73
C GLY A 134 -8.19 -4.97 16.22
N VAL A 135 -8.31 -6.07 16.96
CA VAL A 135 -8.00 -6.16 18.38
C VAL A 135 -6.64 -6.84 18.54
N SER A 136 -5.75 -6.21 19.29
CA SER A 136 -4.44 -6.75 19.70
C SER A 136 -4.02 -6.15 21.04
N ASP A 137 -3.22 -6.84 21.85
CA ASP A 137 -2.54 -6.31 23.05
C ASP A 137 -3.43 -5.49 24.03
N GLY A 138 -4.73 -5.82 24.12
CA GLY A 138 -5.67 -5.09 24.99
C GLY A 138 -6.16 -3.73 24.43
N GLY A 139 -6.16 -3.54 23.11
CA GLY A 139 -6.61 -2.32 22.43
C GLY A 139 -7.20 -2.58 21.05
N VAL A 140 -7.79 -1.54 20.44
CA VAL A 140 -8.27 -1.58 19.06
C VAL A 140 -7.30 -0.81 18.18
N ASP A 141 -6.67 -1.48 17.22
CA ASP A 141 -5.82 -0.84 16.22
C ASP A 141 -6.68 -0.36 15.04
N LEU A 142 -6.41 0.85 14.55
CA LEU A 142 -7.01 1.43 13.35
C LEU A 142 -5.89 1.93 12.43
N TYR A 143 -5.90 1.44 11.18
CA TYR A 143 -4.97 1.84 10.15
C TYR A 143 -5.75 2.23 8.88
N ILE A 144 -5.57 3.45 8.39
CA ILE A 144 -6.14 3.94 7.13
C ILE A 144 -5.05 4.67 6.37
N ASP A 145 -4.80 4.26 5.14
CA ASP A 145 -3.81 4.89 4.27
C ASP A 145 -4.31 4.98 2.83
N TYR A 146 -4.05 6.13 2.21
CA TYR A 146 -4.30 6.38 0.79
C TYR A 146 -2.96 6.66 0.12
N ARG A 147 -2.37 5.62 -0.47
CA ARG A 147 -0.98 5.65 -0.94
C ARG A 147 -0.87 6.38 -2.28
N PRO A 148 -0.11 7.50 -2.35
CA PRO A 148 0.09 8.23 -3.59
C PRO A 148 0.80 7.37 -4.63
N ARG A 149 0.41 7.54 -5.89
CA ARG A 149 0.93 6.76 -7.03
C ARG A 149 1.98 7.47 -7.87
N ALA A 150 2.22 8.74 -7.58
CA ALA A 150 3.41 9.45 -8.01
C ALA A 150 4.41 9.55 -6.85
N GLU A 151 5.69 9.62 -7.18
CA GLU A 151 6.70 10.00 -6.19
C GLU A 151 6.50 11.47 -5.83
N SER A 152 5.91 11.66 -4.66
CA SER A 152 5.55 12.97 -4.12
C SER A 152 6.42 13.34 -2.93
N GLY A 153 7.30 12.45 -2.44
CA GLY A 153 8.23 12.78 -1.36
C GLY A 153 7.56 13.36 -0.10
N TYR A 154 6.37 12.85 0.25
CA TYR A 154 5.68 13.28 1.47
C TYR A 154 6.54 12.95 2.70
N ASP A 155 6.63 13.92 3.60
CA ASP A 155 7.24 13.83 4.91
C ASP A 155 6.15 14.01 5.97
N PRO A 156 5.85 13.01 6.81
CA PRO A 156 4.84 13.14 7.86
C PRO A 156 5.17 14.20 8.91
N ALA A 157 6.44 14.61 9.02
CA ALA A 157 6.83 15.73 9.87
C ALA A 157 6.38 17.10 9.32
N LEU A 158 5.95 17.14 8.05
CA LEU A 158 5.45 18.33 7.35
C LEU A 158 3.98 18.11 7.00
N PRO A 159 3.07 18.34 7.97
CA PRO A 159 1.67 17.90 7.89
C PRO A 159 0.86 18.64 6.82
N THR A 160 1.28 19.86 6.44
CA THR A 160 0.61 20.64 5.40
C THR A 160 1.54 20.92 4.23
N LEU A 161 0.99 21.14 3.04
CA LEU A 161 1.79 21.54 1.87
C LEU A 161 2.58 22.84 2.11
N ALA A 162 2.07 23.74 2.96
CA ALA A 162 2.71 25.00 3.29
C ALA A 162 3.99 24.83 4.13
N ASP A 163 4.14 23.68 4.81
CA ASP A 163 5.31 23.39 5.64
C ASP A 163 6.51 22.91 4.82
N TYR A 164 6.32 22.56 3.55
CA TYR A 164 7.41 22.09 2.70
C TYR A 164 8.34 23.24 2.30
N PRO A 165 9.66 23.06 2.46
CA PRO A 165 10.62 24.09 2.06
C PRO A 165 10.57 24.32 0.54
N SER A 166 11.01 25.51 0.13
CA SER A 166 11.21 25.79 -1.30
C SER A 166 12.17 24.77 -1.90
N PRO A 167 11.89 24.23 -3.10
CA PRO A 167 12.71 23.17 -3.67
C PRO A 167 14.09 23.70 -4.08
N GLU A 168 15.14 23.09 -3.55
CA GLU A 168 16.53 23.41 -3.89
C GLU A 168 17.11 22.51 -5.00
N THR A 169 16.42 21.41 -5.33
CA THR A 169 16.83 20.47 -6.39
C THR A 169 15.72 20.27 -7.42
N ARG A 170 16.10 19.79 -8.61
CA ARG A 170 15.14 19.43 -9.67
C ARG A 170 14.18 18.32 -9.21
N GLU A 171 14.67 17.37 -8.43
CA GLU A 171 13.86 16.28 -7.86
C GLU A 171 12.82 16.84 -6.89
N ALA A 172 13.24 17.69 -5.93
CA ALA A 172 12.34 18.32 -4.98
C ALA A 172 11.28 19.20 -5.67
N PHE A 173 11.63 19.86 -6.77
CA PHE A 173 10.68 20.62 -7.59
C PHE A 173 9.65 19.71 -8.26
N ALA A 174 10.07 18.60 -8.86
CA ALA A 174 9.17 17.63 -9.48
C ALA A 174 8.23 16.97 -8.46
N GLU A 175 8.76 16.55 -7.31
CA GLU A 175 7.98 16.01 -6.19
C GLU A 175 6.97 17.02 -5.65
N GLY A 176 7.37 18.30 -5.55
CA GLY A 176 6.46 19.38 -5.14
C GLY A 176 5.28 19.58 -6.09
N GLY A 177 5.51 19.47 -7.41
CA GLY A 177 4.44 19.46 -8.41
C GLY A 177 3.49 18.28 -8.22
N ASN A 178 4.02 17.06 -8.07
CA ASN A 178 3.21 15.87 -7.83
C ASN A 178 2.39 15.97 -6.53
N ARG A 179 2.98 16.47 -5.43
CA ARG A 179 2.24 16.69 -4.16
C ARG A 179 1.05 17.60 -4.34
N LYS A 180 1.25 18.71 -5.06
CA LYS A 180 0.20 19.69 -5.31
C LYS A 180 -0.94 19.08 -6.12
N ASP A 181 -0.62 18.42 -7.24
CA ASP A 181 -1.60 17.77 -8.11
C ASP A 181 -2.43 16.73 -7.33
N PHE A 182 -1.79 15.90 -6.49
CA PHE A 182 -2.47 14.90 -5.66
C PHE A 182 -3.33 15.51 -4.56
N ALA A 183 -2.84 16.55 -3.88
CA ALA A 183 -3.58 17.18 -2.79
C ALA A 183 -4.84 17.89 -3.29
N GLU A 184 -4.74 18.61 -4.41
CA GLU A 184 -5.89 19.24 -5.06
C GLU A 184 -6.94 18.22 -5.52
N ALA A 185 -6.49 17.02 -5.91
CA ALA A 185 -7.36 15.96 -6.41
C ALA A 185 -8.04 15.12 -5.31
N TYR A 186 -7.28 14.75 -4.28
CA TYR A 186 -7.67 13.69 -3.33
C TYR A 186 -7.53 14.10 -1.87
N PHE A 187 -6.51 14.88 -1.53
CA PHE A 187 -6.25 15.25 -0.13
C PHE A 187 -6.84 16.62 0.18
N THR A 188 -8.15 16.74 -0.06
CA THR A 188 -8.92 17.97 0.13
C THR A 188 -9.05 18.33 1.62
N GLU A 189 -9.43 19.57 1.91
CA GLU A 189 -9.73 20.03 3.28
C GLU A 189 -10.72 19.13 4.01
N GLU A 190 -11.71 18.56 3.29
CA GLU A 190 -12.66 17.60 3.85
C GLU A 190 -11.98 16.29 4.27
N ALA A 191 -11.07 15.76 3.45
CA ALA A 191 -10.34 14.54 3.76
C ALA A 191 -9.35 14.74 4.92
N GLU A 192 -8.69 15.90 4.97
CA GLU A 192 -7.85 16.32 6.09
C GLU A 192 -8.64 16.47 7.39
N ALA A 193 -9.82 17.11 7.34
CA ALA A 193 -10.71 17.27 8.48
C ALA A 193 -11.21 15.91 9.00
N ALA A 194 -11.56 14.98 8.10
CA ALA A 194 -11.95 13.62 8.47
C ALA A 194 -10.81 12.89 9.19
N ARG A 195 -9.57 13.02 8.69
CA ARG A 195 -8.39 12.48 9.38
C ARG A 195 -8.19 13.12 10.76
N ALA A 196 -8.27 14.45 10.85
CA ALA A 196 -8.09 15.17 12.11
C ALA A 196 -9.13 14.76 13.17
N ALA A 197 -10.37 14.51 12.76
CA ALA A 197 -11.42 13.99 13.64
C ALA A 197 -11.07 12.62 14.22
N LEU A 198 -10.53 11.70 13.41
CA LEU A 198 -10.08 10.39 13.87
C LEU A 198 -8.91 10.49 14.87
N LEU A 199 -7.93 11.34 14.57
CA LEU A 199 -6.79 11.59 15.48
C LEU A 199 -7.20 12.24 16.81
N SER A 200 -8.40 12.80 16.88
CA SER A 200 -8.95 13.48 18.07
C SER A 200 -9.91 12.61 18.88
N ILE A 201 -10.07 11.32 18.54
CA ILE A 201 -10.90 10.39 19.32
C ILE A 201 -10.36 10.29 20.76
N GLU A 202 -11.25 10.36 21.75
CA GLU A 202 -10.88 10.28 23.16
C GLU A 202 -10.16 8.96 23.48
N GLY A 203 -9.01 9.04 24.14
CA GLY A 203 -8.18 7.89 24.48
C GLY A 203 -7.41 7.29 23.30
N ALA A 204 -7.50 7.86 22.10
CA ALA A 204 -6.66 7.47 20.98
C ALA A 204 -5.20 7.81 21.23
N VAL A 205 -4.32 6.86 20.96
CA VAL A 205 -2.87 7.02 20.98
C VAL A 205 -2.37 6.82 19.56
N ALA A 206 -1.87 7.87 18.93
CA ALA A 206 -1.27 7.77 17.61
C ALA A 206 0.05 7.00 17.67
N ALA A 207 0.31 6.17 16.65
CA ALA A 207 1.64 5.62 16.44
C ALA A 207 2.65 6.77 16.29
N PRO A 208 3.91 6.60 16.75
CA PRO A 208 4.95 7.58 16.49
C PRO A 208 5.03 7.89 14.98
N PRO A 209 5.16 9.16 14.57
CA PRO A 209 5.28 9.50 13.16
C PRO A 209 6.41 8.70 12.50
N LEU A 210 6.11 8.11 11.35
CA LEU A 210 7.11 7.44 10.54
C LEU A 210 8.24 8.43 10.16
N SER A 211 9.49 7.96 10.17
CA SER A 211 10.58 8.75 9.60
C SER A 211 10.35 8.95 8.09
N LYS A 212 11.01 9.94 7.49
CA LYS A 212 10.96 10.15 6.04
C LYS A 212 11.38 8.89 5.26
N GLU A 213 12.39 8.18 5.75
CA GLU A 213 12.85 6.91 5.18
C GLU A 213 11.78 5.83 5.28
N ALA A 214 11.11 5.74 6.43
CA ALA A 214 10.03 4.77 6.65
C ALA A 214 8.77 5.09 5.83
N THR A 215 8.41 6.35 5.69
CA THR A 215 7.32 6.80 4.80
C THR A 215 7.63 6.51 3.35
N SER A 216 8.86 6.78 2.89
CA SER A 216 9.28 6.43 1.52
C SER A 216 9.30 4.91 1.30
N ALA A 217 9.72 4.16 2.32
CA ALA A 217 9.67 2.70 2.29
C ALA A 217 8.23 2.21 2.21
N LEU A 218 7.31 2.63 3.07
CA LEU A 218 5.93 2.15 3.05
C LEU A 218 5.08 2.79 1.94
N SER A 219 5.57 3.88 1.35
CA SER A 219 4.82 4.72 0.41
C SER A 219 3.55 5.30 1.04
N ALA A 220 3.61 5.61 2.33
CA ALA A 220 2.46 6.11 3.08
C ALA A 220 2.04 7.50 2.59
N GLY A 221 0.72 7.76 2.61
CA GLY A 221 0.15 9.03 2.21
C GLY A 221 0.11 10.07 3.35
N PRO A 222 -0.16 11.34 3.02
CA PRO A 222 -0.30 12.41 4.01
C PRO A 222 -1.55 12.24 4.89
N LEU A 223 -2.52 11.43 4.42
CA LEU A 223 -3.73 11.11 5.15
C LEU A 223 -3.63 9.85 6.02
N LEU A 224 -2.42 9.34 6.28
CA LEU A 224 -2.22 8.18 7.14
C LEU A 224 -2.86 8.40 8.53
N VAL A 225 -3.72 7.46 8.91
CA VAL A 225 -4.22 7.27 10.27
C VAL A 225 -3.62 5.97 10.77
N ASP A 226 -2.90 6.06 11.88
CA ASP A 226 -2.36 4.92 12.59
C ASP A 226 -2.56 5.16 14.09
N LEU A 227 -3.60 4.51 14.62
CA LEU A 227 -4.14 4.80 15.94
C LEU A 227 -4.35 3.52 16.73
N ARG A 228 -4.08 3.62 18.02
CA ARG A 228 -4.52 2.67 19.02
C ARG A 228 -5.62 3.30 19.88
N LEU A 229 -6.77 2.67 19.92
CA LEU A 229 -7.94 3.10 20.66
C LEU A 229 -8.14 2.20 21.89
N PRO A 230 -8.84 2.67 22.94
CA PRO A 230 -9.18 1.86 24.10
C PRO A 230 -9.97 0.60 23.70
N LEU A 231 -9.72 -0.54 24.36
CA LEU A 231 -10.48 -1.76 24.12
C LEU A 231 -11.92 -1.65 24.66
N THR A 232 -12.80 -1.10 23.83
CA THR A 232 -14.24 -0.93 24.11
C THR A 232 -15.03 -1.16 22.83
N ASP A 233 -16.29 -1.59 22.96
CA ASP A 233 -17.19 -1.77 21.81
C ASP A 233 -17.43 -0.45 21.06
N HIS A 234 -17.43 0.68 21.78
CA HIS A 234 -17.56 2.01 21.16
C HIS A 234 -16.35 2.34 20.27
N ALA A 235 -15.13 2.13 20.77
CA ALA A 235 -13.92 2.33 19.98
C ALA A 235 -13.82 1.37 18.79
N ALA A 236 -14.19 0.09 18.99
CA ALA A 236 -14.27 -0.89 17.91
C ALA A 236 -15.27 -0.46 16.81
N SER A 237 -16.44 0.06 17.21
CA SER A 237 -17.44 0.57 16.26
C SER A 237 -16.92 1.79 15.51
N ALA A 238 -16.32 2.75 16.22
CA ALA A 238 -15.72 3.93 15.59
C ALA A 238 -14.63 3.56 14.58
N ALA A 239 -13.78 2.57 14.90
CA ALA A 239 -12.76 2.08 13.97
C ALA A 239 -13.37 1.40 12.73
N ALA A 240 -14.37 0.54 12.91
CA ALA A 240 -15.08 -0.13 11.81
C ALA A 240 -15.83 0.86 10.89
N GLU A 241 -16.47 1.88 11.48
CA GLU A 241 -17.11 2.99 10.76
C GLU A 241 -16.07 3.81 10.00
N ALA A 242 -14.91 4.11 10.61
CA ALA A 242 -13.82 4.83 9.95
C ALA A 242 -13.28 4.07 8.73
N CYS A 243 -13.07 2.76 8.85
CA CYS A 243 -12.68 1.90 7.72
C CYS A 243 -13.72 1.93 6.59
N SER A 244 -15.01 1.84 6.94
CA SER A 244 -16.10 1.89 5.96
C SER A 244 -16.19 3.25 5.27
N ALA A 245 -16.07 4.35 6.02
CA ALA A 245 -16.06 5.70 5.48
C ALA A 245 -14.83 5.97 4.59
N ALA A 246 -13.69 5.34 4.89
CA ALA A 246 -12.49 5.43 4.06
C ALA A 246 -12.69 4.73 2.70
N VAL A 247 -13.33 3.56 2.71
CA VAL A 247 -13.74 2.87 1.48
C VAL A 247 -14.70 3.72 0.65
N ASP A 248 -15.71 4.33 1.28
CA ASP A 248 -16.67 5.21 0.58
C ASP A 248 -16.01 6.43 -0.04
N ARG A 249 -15.04 7.05 0.66
CA ARG A 249 -14.25 8.16 0.11
C ARG A 249 -13.45 7.73 -1.11
N TRP A 250 -12.75 6.61 -1.02
CA TRP A 250 -11.97 6.08 -2.13
C TRP A 250 -12.85 5.74 -3.34
N LEU A 251 -14.02 5.14 -3.11
CA LEU A 251 -15.00 4.88 -4.17
C LEU A 251 -15.53 6.17 -4.80
N GLY A 252 -15.72 7.24 -4.03
CA GLY A 252 -16.04 8.57 -4.55
C GLY A 252 -14.97 9.10 -5.50
N TRP A 253 -13.69 8.89 -5.19
CA TRP A 253 -12.58 9.21 -6.09
C TRP A 253 -12.57 8.32 -7.33
N MET A 254 -12.82 7.02 -7.19
CA MET A 254 -12.90 6.09 -8.33
C MET A 254 -14.05 6.43 -9.27
N ALA A 255 -15.20 6.84 -8.75
CA ALA A 255 -16.36 7.23 -9.55
C ALA A 255 -16.14 8.55 -10.33
N SER A 256 -15.25 9.41 -9.84
CA SER A 256 -14.87 10.68 -10.48
C SER A 256 -13.57 10.59 -11.28
N ALA A 257 -12.93 9.42 -11.32
CA ALA A 257 -11.72 9.19 -12.08
C ALA A 257 -12.02 9.16 -13.58
N GLU A 258 -11.61 10.21 -14.30
CA GLU A 258 -11.48 10.15 -15.76
C GLU A 258 -10.23 9.32 -16.11
N GLU A 259 -10.28 8.53 -17.19
CA GLU A 259 -9.14 7.75 -17.68
C GLU A 259 -7.95 8.67 -18.01
N MET A 260 -7.06 8.88 -17.03
CA MET A 260 -5.88 9.75 -17.08
C MET A 260 -6.11 11.09 -17.83
N GLY A 261 -7.31 11.68 -17.71
CA GLY A 261 -7.78 12.83 -18.50
C GLY A 261 -7.13 14.16 -18.11
N ARG A 262 -6.42 14.21 -16.99
CA ARG A 262 -5.70 15.41 -16.52
C ARG A 262 -4.43 15.64 -17.34
N GLY A 263 -4.55 16.04 -18.62
CA GLY A 263 -3.54 16.82 -19.37
C GLY A 263 -2.10 16.32 -19.41
N LEU A 264 -1.85 15.01 -19.46
CA LEU A 264 -0.48 14.47 -19.39
C LEU A 264 -0.19 13.52 -20.53
N SER A 265 0.99 13.67 -21.13
CA SER A 265 1.49 12.76 -22.17
C SER A 265 1.42 11.32 -21.66
N ALA A 266 0.40 10.58 -22.11
CA ALA A 266 -0.07 9.33 -21.52
C ALA A 266 1.06 8.32 -21.23
N GLY A 267 2.04 8.18 -22.12
CA GLY A 267 3.08 7.15 -21.98
C GLY A 267 4.12 7.39 -20.87
N MET A 268 4.53 8.64 -20.62
CA MET A 268 5.59 8.92 -19.63
C MET A 268 5.08 8.87 -18.19
N ARG A 269 3.86 9.35 -17.94
CA ARG A 269 3.25 9.26 -16.60
C ARG A 269 2.78 7.84 -16.32
N GLN A 270 2.20 7.12 -17.28
CA GLN A 270 1.80 5.73 -17.09
C GLN A 270 2.96 4.81 -16.71
N THR A 271 4.11 4.92 -17.40
CA THR A 271 5.29 4.11 -17.10
C THR A 271 5.90 4.45 -15.73
N ALA A 272 5.93 5.73 -15.37
CA ALA A 272 6.41 6.18 -14.07
C ALA A 272 5.49 5.73 -12.93
N THR A 273 4.17 5.86 -13.11
CA THR A 273 3.15 5.36 -12.19
C THR A 273 3.25 3.86 -12.01
N TYR A 274 3.34 3.09 -13.09
CA TYR A 274 3.51 1.64 -13.04
C TYR A 274 4.78 1.21 -12.27
N THR A 275 5.91 1.89 -12.53
CA THR A 275 7.15 1.65 -11.79
C THR A 275 6.97 1.94 -10.30
N ARG A 276 6.24 3.02 -9.98
CA ARG A 276 5.94 3.40 -8.61
C ARG A 276 5.03 2.38 -7.92
N ASP A 277 3.96 1.95 -8.56
CA ASP A 277 2.99 0.99 -8.04
C ASP A 277 3.65 -0.36 -7.74
N THR A 278 4.53 -0.82 -8.63
CA THR A 278 5.34 -2.04 -8.41
C THR A 278 6.16 -1.93 -7.13
N LYS A 279 6.78 -0.77 -6.90
CA LYS A 279 7.50 -0.49 -5.64
C LYS A 279 6.53 -0.42 -4.44
N VAL A 280 5.37 0.23 -4.57
CA VAL A 280 4.36 0.29 -3.48
C VAL A 280 3.93 -1.12 -3.08
N ARG A 281 3.60 -1.98 -4.05
CA ARG A 281 3.16 -3.35 -3.82
C ARG A 281 4.25 -4.21 -3.19
N ALA A 282 5.48 -4.14 -3.70
CA ALA A 282 6.61 -4.84 -3.10
C ALA A 282 6.86 -4.42 -1.64
N ASN A 283 6.74 -3.13 -1.35
CA ASN A 283 6.90 -2.61 0.01
C ASN A 283 5.72 -3.00 0.91
N HIS A 284 4.49 -3.02 0.38
CA HIS A 284 3.32 -3.51 1.10
C HIS A 284 3.46 -5.00 1.43
N PHE A 285 3.87 -5.83 0.48
CA PHE A 285 4.19 -7.24 0.73
C PHE A 285 5.27 -7.39 1.80
N GLY A 286 6.35 -6.63 1.75
CA GLY A 286 7.41 -6.68 2.77
C GLY A 286 6.89 -6.31 4.16
N PHE A 287 6.03 -5.30 4.25
CA PHE A 287 5.35 -4.91 5.49
C PHE A 287 4.44 -6.03 6.02
N LEU A 288 3.58 -6.58 5.16
CA LEU A 288 2.69 -7.69 5.54
C LEU A 288 3.47 -8.94 5.94
N LEU A 289 4.55 -9.27 5.23
CA LEU A 289 5.42 -10.40 5.54
C LEU A 289 6.01 -10.26 6.94
N GLY A 290 6.53 -9.08 7.29
CA GLY A 290 7.02 -8.81 8.65
C GLY A 290 5.96 -9.06 9.72
N ARG A 291 4.72 -8.58 9.50
CA ARG A 291 3.60 -8.75 10.43
C ARG A 291 3.13 -10.19 10.52
N TYR A 292 2.84 -10.81 9.39
CA TYR A 292 2.28 -12.15 9.35
C TYR A 292 3.29 -13.21 9.71
N SER A 293 4.58 -13.05 9.40
CA SER A 293 5.59 -14.01 9.86
C SER A 293 5.78 -14.00 11.38
N ALA A 294 5.61 -12.84 12.02
CA ALA A 294 5.65 -12.76 13.48
C ALA A 294 4.42 -13.41 14.13
N LEU A 295 3.23 -13.25 13.52
CA LEU A 295 1.97 -13.80 14.05
C LEU A 295 1.74 -15.28 13.72
N PHE A 296 2.19 -15.72 12.54
CA PHE A 296 1.82 -17.01 11.94
C PHE A 296 3.04 -17.87 11.57
N GLY A 297 4.26 -17.44 11.89
CA GLY A 297 5.46 -18.15 11.46
C GLY A 297 5.83 -17.87 10.00
N ALA A 298 7.05 -18.24 9.62
CA ALA A 298 7.66 -17.79 8.37
C ALA A 298 6.92 -18.27 7.11
N GLU A 299 6.53 -19.54 7.04
CA GLU A 299 5.90 -20.15 5.86
C GLU A 299 4.47 -19.64 5.68
N GLU A 300 3.62 -19.79 6.69
CA GLU A 300 2.23 -19.32 6.67
C GLU A 300 2.17 -17.80 6.53
N GLY A 301 3.01 -17.07 7.27
CA GLY A 301 3.06 -15.62 7.17
C GLY A 301 3.42 -15.11 5.78
N LYS A 302 4.30 -15.82 5.07
CA LYS A 302 4.63 -15.53 3.67
C LYS A 302 3.47 -15.84 2.74
N ALA A 303 2.80 -16.98 2.91
CA ALA A 303 1.63 -17.33 2.11
C ALA A 303 0.52 -16.28 2.24
N LEU A 304 0.26 -15.81 3.46
CA LEU A 304 -0.70 -14.75 3.75
C LEU A 304 -0.31 -13.41 3.15
N ALA A 305 0.95 -13.01 3.29
CA ALA A 305 1.42 -11.76 2.74
C ALA A 305 1.30 -11.76 1.21
N SER A 306 1.55 -12.90 0.57
CA SER A 306 1.37 -13.06 -0.88
C SER A 306 -0.10 -13.00 -1.30
N ALA A 307 -0.99 -13.64 -0.54
CA ALA A 307 -2.43 -13.64 -0.83
C ALA A 307 -3.06 -12.25 -0.61
N ASP A 308 -2.64 -11.50 0.40
CA ASP A 308 -3.21 -10.18 0.69
C ASP A 308 -2.60 -9.08 -0.20
N ALA A 309 -1.28 -9.06 -0.39
CA ALA A 309 -0.63 -8.06 -1.26
C ALA A 309 -0.92 -8.24 -2.76
N GLY A 310 -1.31 -9.44 -3.17
CA GLY A 310 -1.51 -9.79 -4.57
C GLY A 310 -0.22 -9.89 -5.39
N PRO A 311 -0.34 -9.93 -6.73
CA PRO A 311 0.82 -9.96 -7.62
C PRO A 311 1.73 -8.74 -7.39
N LEU A 312 3.01 -9.01 -7.12
CA LEU A 312 4.00 -7.93 -6.91
C LEU A 312 4.31 -7.17 -8.19
N ASP A 313 4.23 -7.87 -9.31
CA ASP A 313 4.42 -7.33 -10.65
C ASP A 313 3.14 -7.55 -11.45
N GLU A 314 2.57 -6.46 -11.96
CA GLU A 314 1.54 -6.58 -12.99
C GLU A 314 2.29 -6.81 -14.29
N ALA A 315 2.25 -8.00 -14.87
CA ALA A 315 2.52 -8.07 -16.30
C ALA A 315 1.42 -7.21 -16.97
N TYR A 316 1.73 -5.96 -17.32
CA TYR A 316 0.83 -5.13 -18.10
C TYR A 316 0.65 -5.83 -19.45
N VAL A 317 -0.41 -6.63 -19.59
CA VAL A 317 -0.83 -7.25 -20.85
C VAL A 317 -1.62 -6.21 -21.66
N GLY A 318 -1.07 -5.00 -21.80
CA GLY A 318 -1.60 -4.01 -22.74
C GLY A 318 -1.11 -4.36 -24.13
N GLY A 319 -1.90 -5.17 -24.84
CA GLY A 319 -1.64 -5.56 -26.21
C GLY A 319 -2.83 -6.22 -26.88
N GLY A 320 -4.06 -5.78 -26.58
CA GLY A 320 -5.21 -6.02 -27.43
C GLY A 320 -5.32 -4.87 -28.44
N SER A 321 -4.83 -5.13 -29.64
CA SER A 321 -4.96 -4.30 -30.86
C SER A 321 -6.39 -3.87 -31.16
#